data_AF-Q605Y0-F1
#
_entry.id   AF-Q605Y0-F1
#
_cell.length_a   1.000
_cell.length_b   1.000
_cell.length_c   1.000
_cell.angle_alpha   90.00
_cell.angle_beta   90.00
_cell.angle_gamma   90.00
#
_symmetry.space_group_name_H-M   'P 1'
#
loop_
_entity.id
_entity.type
_entity.pdbx_description
1 polymer ?
#
loop_
_entity_poly.entity_id
_entity_poly.type
_entity_poly.pdbx_seq_one_letter_code
_entity_poly.pdbx_strand_id
1 'polypeptide(L)'
;MSAKPFSDSRPGIVLPAALAVWVSGCATTDCDPGQGGFFRGLGCSASGSYGQRQQQMQASLDREQQTQAGLQSRYAQANQAAIESDAQRQAAEEEYAGLQRDIDALNARLAQSKSKKKDLSREIRSVQNQLDLLKADTMSPRAELDKRRAELDRRLKELEREVDLARGK
;
A
#
# COMPACT_ATOMS: atom_id res chain seq x y z
N MET A 1 -7.07 32.63 0.58
CA MET A 1 -6.10 31.84 -0.20
C MET A 1 -6.80 31.41 -1.49
N SER A 2 -7.01 32.32 -2.43
CA SER A 2 -6.14 32.64 -3.58
C SER A 2 -5.96 31.43 -4.51
N ALA A 3 -6.96 31.22 -5.38
CA ALA A 3 -6.86 30.35 -6.55
C ALA A 3 -6.18 31.15 -7.67
N LYS A 4 -5.03 30.67 -8.15
CA LYS A 4 -4.36 31.21 -9.34
C LYS A 4 -4.89 30.46 -10.58
N PRO A 5 -5.42 31.15 -11.60
CA PRO A 5 -5.75 30.52 -12.87
C PRO A 5 -4.48 30.25 -13.69
N PHE A 6 -4.52 29.12 -14.39
CA PHE A 6 -3.57 28.65 -15.39
C PHE A 6 -3.42 29.72 -16.49
N SER A 7 -2.19 30.19 -16.72
CA SER A 7 -1.87 31.19 -17.74
C SER A 7 -1.78 30.53 -19.11
N ASP A 8 -2.70 30.90 -20.00
CA ASP A 8 -2.65 30.68 -21.45
C ASP A 8 -1.34 31.22 -22.03
N SER A 9 -0.61 30.39 -22.77
CA SER A 9 0.47 30.80 -23.66
C SER A 9 0.04 30.52 -25.10
N ARG A 10 -0.51 31.55 -25.75
CA ARG A 10 -0.76 31.58 -27.20
C ARG A 10 0.40 32.31 -27.89
N PRO A 11 1.26 31.65 -28.67
CA PRO A 11 2.07 32.36 -29.65
C PRO A 11 1.21 32.70 -30.86
N GLY A 12 1.10 34.01 -31.13
CA GLY A 12 0.41 34.56 -32.28
C GLY A 12 1.05 34.10 -33.59
N ILE A 13 0.23 33.56 -34.48
CA ILE A 13 0.59 33.23 -35.85
C ILE A 13 0.20 34.44 -36.71
N VAL A 14 1.20 35.20 -37.14
CA VAL A 14 1.08 36.20 -38.20
C VAL A 14 1.38 35.50 -39.52
N LEU A 15 0.36 35.36 -40.37
CA LEU A 15 0.51 35.03 -41.78
C LEU A 15 1.02 36.29 -42.52
N PRO A 16 1.90 36.15 -43.53
CA PRO A 16 1.38 36.46 -44.85
C PRO A 16 1.87 35.55 -45.98
N ALA A 17 0.89 35.22 -46.82
CA ALA A 17 0.91 35.24 -48.28
C ALA A 17 2.14 34.70 -49.04
N ALA A 18 1.81 33.70 -49.86
CA ALA A 18 2.35 33.40 -51.20
C ALA A 18 3.24 32.16 -51.27
N LEU A 19 2.60 30.99 -51.45
CA LEU A 19 3.16 29.97 -52.33
C LEU A 19 2.02 29.33 -53.13
N ALA A 20 2.21 29.32 -54.44
CA ALA A 20 1.24 28.93 -55.44
C ALA A 20 0.73 27.51 -55.26
N VAL A 21 -0.61 27.41 -55.27
CA VAL A 21 -1.39 26.20 -55.45
C VAL A 21 -1.09 25.65 -56.85
N TRP A 22 -0.21 24.65 -56.92
CA TRP A 22 -0.20 23.68 -58.02
C TRP A 22 -0.96 22.44 -57.56
N VAL A 23 -2.27 22.43 -57.82
CA VAL A 23 -3.08 21.20 -57.78
C VAL A 23 -2.77 20.43 -59.05
N SER A 24 -1.69 19.65 -59.02
CA SER A 24 -1.48 18.55 -59.94
C SER A 24 -1.78 17.25 -59.20
N GLY A 25 -2.94 16.65 -59.51
CA GLY A 25 -3.18 15.24 -59.27
C GLY A 25 -4.09 14.89 -58.09
N CYS A 26 -5.36 15.30 -58.14
CA CYS A 26 -6.41 14.35 -57.74
C CYS A 26 -6.56 13.32 -58.88
N ALA A 27 -5.56 12.45 -59.04
CA ALA A 27 -5.85 11.11 -59.54
C ALA A 27 -6.39 10.34 -58.32
N THR A 28 -7.62 10.67 -57.90
CA THR A 28 -8.36 9.74 -57.04
C THR A 28 -8.55 8.50 -57.90
N THR A 29 -7.72 7.51 -57.62
CA THR A 29 -7.86 6.14 -58.08
C THR A 29 -9.05 5.53 -57.36
N ASP A 30 -10.22 6.18 -57.48
CA ASP A 30 -11.50 5.58 -57.18
C ASP A 30 -11.80 4.60 -58.32
N CYS A 31 -11.15 3.44 -58.28
CA CYS A 31 -11.65 2.22 -58.92
C CYS A 31 -12.88 1.77 -58.11
N ASP A 32 -13.94 2.60 -58.09
CA ASP A 32 -15.25 2.20 -57.60
C ASP A 32 -15.96 1.43 -58.74
N PRO A 33 -16.13 0.11 -58.62
CA PRO A 33 -16.80 -0.70 -59.64
C PRO A 33 -18.31 -0.38 -59.75
N GLY A 34 -18.88 0.40 -58.83
CA GLY A 34 -20.28 0.83 -58.84
C GLY A 34 -20.54 2.09 -59.67
N GLN A 35 -19.54 2.93 -59.94
CA GLN A 35 -19.72 4.24 -60.61
C GLN A 35 -18.94 4.44 -61.92
N GLY A 36 -18.04 3.52 -62.28
CA GLY A 36 -17.27 3.59 -63.53
C GLY A 36 -17.67 2.49 -64.51
N GLY A 37 -18.33 2.84 -65.61
CA GLY A 37 -18.80 1.89 -66.64
C GLY A 37 -17.75 0.90 -67.17
N PHE A 38 -18.22 -0.14 -67.86
CA PHE A 38 -17.53 -1.37 -68.29
C PHE A 38 -16.05 -1.20 -68.75
N PHE A 39 -15.74 -0.15 -69.50
CA PHE A 39 -14.40 0.13 -70.02
C PHE A 39 -13.38 0.58 -68.96
N ARG A 40 -13.83 1.20 -67.86
CA ARG A 40 -12.99 1.57 -66.71
C ARG A 40 -12.72 0.37 -65.80
N GLY A 41 -13.69 -0.54 -65.68
CA GLY A 41 -13.55 -1.84 -65.01
C GLY A 41 -12.55 -2.78 -65.70
N LEU A 42 -12.46 -2.73 -67.03
CA LEU A 42 -11.43 -3.44 -67.80
C LEU A 42 -10.02 -2.87 -67.56
N GLY A 43 -9.88 -1.56 -67.40
CA GLY A 43 -8.61 -0.93 -67.02
C GLY A 43 -8.13 -1.31 -65.61
N CYS A 44 -9.04 -1.44 -64.64
CA CYS A 44 -8.67 -1.91 -63.29
C CYS A 44 -8.46 -3.45 -63.22
N SER A 45 -9.01 -4.24 -64.14
CA SER A 45 -8.77 -5.71 -64.20
C SER A 45 -7.53 -6.10 -65.00
N ALA A 46 -7.15 -5.33 -66.03
CA ALA A 46 -5.88 -5.49 -66.75
C ALA A 46 -4.66 -4.99 -65.93
N SER A 47 -4.86 -4.09 -64.96
CA SER A 47 -3.77 -3.49 -64.17
C SER A 47 -3.27 -4.33 -62.98
N GLY A 48 -3.79 -5.54 -62.77
CA GLY A 48 -3.39 -6.39 -61.63
C GLY A 48 -3.98 -5.97 -60.28
N SER A 49 -4.87 -4.97 -60.25
CA SER A 49 -5.39 -4.38 -58.99
C SER A 49 -6.17 -5.36 -58.09
N TYR A 50 -6.73 -6.45 -58.64
CA TYR A 50 -7.43 -7.46 -57.85
C TYR A 50 -6.49 -8.27 -56.95
N GLY A 51 -5.33 -8.68 -57.49
CA GLY A 51 -4.30 -9.37 -56.70
C GLY A 51 -3.76 -8.48 -55.57
N GLN A 52 -3.61 -7.19 -55.84
CA GLN A 52 -3.18 -6.21 -54.83
C GLN A 52 -4.20 -6.04 -53.70
N ARG A 53 -5.52 -6.06 -53.99
CA ARG A 53 -6.56 -6.05 -52.95
C ARG A 53 -6.54 -7.33 -52.11
N GLN A 54 -6.35 -8.49 -52.72
CA GLN A 54 -6.24 -9.75 -51.96
C GLN A 54 -5.02 -9.75 -51.04
N GLN A 55 -3.87 -9.28 -51.52
CA GLN A 55 -2.67 -9.15 -50.70
C GLN A 55 -2.86 -8.16 -49.54
N GLN A 56 -3.51 -7.01 -49.79
CA GLN A 56 -3.82 -6.05 -48.73
C GLN A 56 -4.75 -6.66 -47.67
N MET A 57 -5.74 -7.44 -48.09
CA MET A 57 -6.70 -8.05 -47.17
C MET A 57 -6.08 -9.19 -46.36
N GLN A 58 -5.19 -9.98 -46.97
CA GLN A 58 -4.39 -10.98 -46.25
C GLN A 58 -3.45 -10.30 -45.24
N ALA A 59 -2.73 -9.25 -45.66
CA ALA A 59 -1.87 -8.50 -44.78
C ALA A 59 -2.63 -7.83 -43.62
N SER A 60 -3.86 -7.37 -43.84
CA SER A 60 -4.70 -6.82 -42.76
C SER A 60 -5.16 -7.90 -41.79
N LEU A 61 -5.60 -9.06 -42.29
CA LEU A 61 -6.00 -10.19 -41.45
C LEU A 61 -4.82 -10.70 -40.61
N ASP A 62 -3.64 -10.86 -41.22
CA ASP A 62 -2.43 -11.29 -40.51
C ASP A 62 -2.05 -10.29 -39.42
N ARG A 63 -2.16 -8.99 -39.70
CA ARG A 63 -1.89 -7.92 -38.73
C ARG A 63 -2.89 -7.95 -37.57
N GLU A 64 -4.18 -8.12 -37.86
CA GLU A 64 -5.22 -8.22 -36.84
C GLU A 64 -5.03 -9.45 -35.96
N GLN A 65 -4.74 -10.61 -36.54
CA GLN A 65 -4.44 -11.84 -35.78
C GLN A 65 -3.21 -11.68 -34.88
N GLN A 66 -2.12 -11.10 -35.41
CA GLN A 66 -0.94 -10.80 -34.60
C GLN A 66 -1.24 -9.82 -33.46
N THR A 67 -2.06 -8.81 -33.73
CA THR A 67 -2.48 -7.83 -32.73
C THR A 67 -3.32 -8.49 -31.64
N GLN A 68 -4.28 -9.34 -32.03
CA GLN A 68 -5.14 -10.07 -31.10
C GLN A 68 -4.34 -11.04 -30.23
N ALA A 69 -3.41 -11.80 -30.80
CA ALA A 69 -2.51 -12.66 -30.05
C ALA A 69 -1.64 -11.87 -29.05
N GLY A 70 -1.13 -10.71 -29.49
CA GLY A 70 -0.37 -9.79 -28.62
C GLY A 70 -1.20 -9.24 -27.47
N LEU A 71 -2.43 -8.82 -27.73
CA LEU A 71 -3.36 -8.32 -26.70
C LEU A 71 -3.75 -9.42 -25.71
N GLN A 72 -4.02 -10.63 -26.19
CA GLN A 72 -4.38 -11.76 -25.34
C GLN A 72 -3.23 -12.15 -24.40
N SER A 73 -1.98 -12.16 -24.90
CA SER A 73 -0.79 -12.39 -24.08
C SER A 73 -0.61 -11.30 -23.01
N ARG A 74 -0.77 -10.02 -23.37
CA ARG A 74 -0.69 -8.90 -22.42
C ARG A 74 -1.80 -8.96 -21.37
N TYR A 75 -3.01 -9.32 -21.77
CA TYR A 75 -4.13 -9.49 -20.85
C TYR A 75 -3.84 -10.62 -19.84
N ALA A 76 -3.35 -11.76 -20.31
CA ALA A 76 -2.97 -12.87 -19.43
C ALA A 76 -1.87 -12.47 -18.44
N GLN A 77 -0.83 -11.76 -18.89
CA GLN A 77 0.25 -11.26 -18.02
C GLN A 77 -0.27 -10.25 -17.00
N ALA A 78 -1.10 -9.29 -17.41
CA ALA A 78 -1.68 -8.31 -16.52
C ALA A 78 -2.61 -8.95 -15.47
N ASN A 79 -3.40 -9.94 -15.87
CA ASN A 79 -4.26 -10.68 -14.96
C ASN A 79 -3.45 -11.47 -13.95
N GLN A 80 -2.37 -12.13 -14.38
CA GLN A 80 -1.47 -12.85 -13.49
C GLN A 80 -0.80 -11.91 -12.48
N ALA A 81 -0.28 -10.78 -12.95
CA ALA A 81 0.32 -9.77 -12.07
C ALA A 81 -0.70 -9.17 -11.07
N ALA A 82 -1.97 -9.02 -11.49
CA ALA A 82 -3.04 -8.56 -10.60
C ALA A 82 -3.34 -9.59 -9.50
N ILE A 83 -3.42 -10.88 -9.84
CA ILE A 83 -3.61 -11.96 -8.86
C ILE A 83 -2.46 -12.01 -7.86
N GLU A 84 -1.22 -11.93 -8.34
CA GLU A 84 -0.03 -11.95 -7.48
C GLU A 84 0.03 -10.72 -6.55
N SER A 85 -0.29 -9.54 -7.07
CA SER A 85 -0.39 -8.31 -6.27
C SER A 85 -1.48 -8.40 -5.22
N ASP A 86 -2.65 -8.95 -5.55
CA ASP A 86 -3.74 -9.12 -4.59
C ASP A 86 -3.36 -10.10 -3.48
N ALA A 87 -2.72 -11.22 -3.82
CA ALA A 87 -2.21 -12.17 -2.84
C ALA A 87 -1.16 -11.53 -1.91
N GLN A 88 -0.24 -10.72 -2.45
CA GLN A 88 0.73 -9.99 -1.64
C GLN A 88 0.06 -8.97 -0.71
N ARG A 89 -0.96 -8.26 -1.19
CA ARG A 89 -1.73 -7.31 -0.37
C ARG A 89 -2.45 -8.01 0.77
N GLN A 90 -3.13 -9.12 0.49
CA GLN A 90 -3.80 -9.91 1.52
C GLN A 90 -2.81 -10.42 2.58
N ALA A 91 -1.66 -10.95 2.17
CA ALA A 91 -0.62 -11.39 3.10
C ALA A 91 -0.09 -10.24 3.98
N ALA A 92 0.14 -9.06 3.40
CA ALA A 92 0.58 -7.88 4.15
C ALA A 92 -0.51 -7.36 5.12
N GLU A 93 -1.77 -7.41 4.73
CA GLU A 93 -2.91 -7.04 5.58
C GLU A 93 -3.04 -7.99 6.79
N GLU A 94 -2.84 -9.30 6.56
CA GLU A 94 -2.82 -10.30 7.63
C GLU A 94 -1.64 -10.11 8.59
N GLU A 95 -0.43 -9.83 8.06
CA GLU A 95 0.75 -9.52 8.86
C GLU A 95 0.53 -8.28 9.71
N TYR A 96 -0.02 -7.21 9.11
CA TYR A 96 -0.35 -5.97 9.83
C TYR A 96 -1.38 -6.21 10.95
N ALA A 97 -2.43 -6.99 10.68
CA ALA A 97 -3.40 -7.37 11.70
C ALA A 97 -2.81 -8.26 12.80
N GLY A 98 -1.81 -9.08 12.49
CA GLY A 98 -1.00 -9.82 13.46
C GLY A 98 -0.20 -8.87 14.36
N LEU A 99 0.59 -7.98 13.76
CA LEU A 99 1.40 -7.00 14.48
C LEU A 99 0.57 -6.08 15.37
N GLN A 100 -0.60 -5.66 14.90
CA GLN A 100 -1.50 -4.82 15.71
C GLN A 100 -1.98 -5.57 16.97
N ARG A 101 -2.33 -6.86 16.85
CA ARG A 101 -2.70 -7.69 18.00
C ARG A 101 -1.53 -7.86 18.98
N ASP A 102 -0.32 -8.03 18.47
CA ASP A 102 0.88 -8.14 19.31
C ASP A 102 1.17 -6.83 20.05
N ILE A 103 1.02 -5.69 19.39
CA ILE A 103 1.14 -4.36 20.01
C ILE A 103 0.11 -4.20 21.13
N ASP A 104 -1.15 -4.54 20.89
CA ASP A 104 -2.21 -4.44 21.88
C ASP A 104 -1.96 -5.36 23.09
N ALA A 105 -1.50 -6.59 22.82
CA ALA A 105 -1.12 -7.54 23.87
C ALA A 105 0.08 -7.04 24.71
N LEU A 106 1.10 -6.48 24.06
CA LEU A 106 2.26 -5.90 24.73
C LEU A 106 1.87 -4.67 25.57
N ASN A 107 1.00 -3.81 25.04
CA ASN A 107 0.48 -2.66 25.77
C ASN A 107 -0.32 -3.08 27.01
N ALA A 108 -1.17 -4.11 26.89
CA ALA A 108 -1.91 -4.67 28.02
C ALA A 108 -0.96 -5.24 29.09
N ARG A 109 0.07 -6.01 28.68
CA ARG A 109 1.10 -6.52 29.59
C ARG A 109 1.87 -5.40 30.27
N LEU A 110 2.23 -4.35 29.54
CA LEU A 110 2.91 -3.17 30.09
C LEU A 110 2.04 -2.45 31.12
N ALA A 111 0.75 -2.25 30.83
CA ALA A 111 -0.20 -1.64 31.77
C ALA A 111 -0.34 -2.48 33.04
N GLN A 112 -0.46 -3.81 32.90
CA GLN A 112 -0.52 -4.73 34.03
C GLN A 112 0.74 -4.66 34.89
N SER A 113 1.93 -4.70 34.28
CA SER A 113 3.21 -4.58 34.99
C SER A 113 3.36 -3.24 35.70
N LYS A 114 2.90 -2.14 35.09
CA LYS A 114 2.86 -0.82 35.76
C LYS A 114 1.95 -0.83 36.98
N SER A 115 0.76 -1.46 36.90
CA SER A 115 -0.14 -1.59 38.05
C SER A 115 0.51 -2.40 39.17
N LYS A 116 1.03 -3.59 38.85
CA LYS A 116 1.73 -4.46 39.82
C LYS A 116 2.86 -3.73 40.53
N LYS A 117 3.69 -2.98 39.80
CA LYS A 117 4.75 -2.16 40.39
C LYS A 117 4.20 -1.09 41.34
N LYS A 118 3.08 -0.45 41.00
CA LYS A 118 2.42 0.54 41.86
C LYS A 118 1.88 -0.10 43.13
N ASP A 119 1.29 -1.29 43.03
CA ASP A 119 0.79 -2.09 44.15
C ASP A 119 1.93 -2.46 45.11
N LEU A 120 2.98 -3.10 44.59
CA LEU A 120 4.17 -3.45 45.38
C LEU A 120 4.80 -2.22 46.05
N SER A 121 4.88 -1.08 45.34
CA SER A 121 5.41 0.16 45.91
C SER A 121 4.53 0.72 47.04
N ARG A 122 3.20 0.48 47.01
CA ARG A 122 2.31 0.84 48.13
C ARG A 122 2.51 -0.09 49.31
N GLU A 123 2.65 -1.38 49.06
CA GLU A 123 2.84 -2.37 50.11
C GLU A 123 4.16 -2.16 50.86
N ILE A 124 5.25 -1.92 50.12
CA ILE A 124 6.55 -1.56 50.69
C ILE A 124 6.43 -0.35 51.64
N ARG A 125 5.76 0.72 51.21
CA ARG A 125 5.54 1.90 52.07
C ARG A 125 4.70 1.58 53.30
N SER A 126 3.69 0.74 53.15
CA SER A 126 2.86 0.31 54.28
C SER A 126 3.68 -0.48 55.32
N VAL A 127 4.51 -1.41 54.87
CA VAL A 127 5.40 -2.20 55.74
C VAL A 127 6.45 -1.32 56.41
N GLN A 128 7.04 -0.36 55.67
CA GLN A 128 7.98 0.62 56.23
C GLN A 128 7.33 1.47 57.32
N ASN A 129 6.11 1.97 57.09
CA ASN A 129 5.36 2.72 58.11
C ASN A 129 5.06 1.87 59.35
N GLN A 130 4.71 0.60 59.17
CA GLN A 130 4.50 -0.33 60.29
C GLN A 130 5.78 -0.56 61.09
N LEU A 131 6.92 -0.73 60.41
CA LEU A 131 8.23 -0.82 61.06
C LEU A 131 8.56 0.43 61.87
N ASP A 132 8.26 1.62 61.34
CA ASP A 132 8.56 2.88 62.03
C ASP A 132 7.64 3.10 63.25
N LEU A 133 6.35 2.77 63.14
CA LEU A 133 5.44 2.75 64.29
C LEU A 133 5.88 1.74 65.35
N LEU A 134 6.32 0.56 64.94
CA LEU A 134 6.80 -0.49 65.85
C LEU A 134 8.09 -0.08 66.57
N LYS A 135 8.99 0.67 65.90
CA LYS A 135 10.18 1.24 66.54
C LYS A 135 9.83 2.32 67.57
N ALA A 136 8.73 3.04 67.36
CA ALA A 136 8.24 4.08 68.27
C ALA A 136 7.41 3.51 69.44
N ASP A 137 6.96 2.26 69.35
CA ASP A 137 6.23 1.58 70.41
C ASP A 137 7.17 1.23 71.58
N THR A 138 6.90 1.84 72.72
CA THR A 138 7.65 1.65 73.97
C THR A 138 6.84 0.91 75.04
N MET A 139 5.58 0.59 74.75
CA MET A 139 4.61 0.04 75.71
C MET A 139 4.45 -1.47 75.58
N SER A 140 4.72 -2.03 74.41
CA SER A 140 4.62 -3.47 74.16
C SER A 140 5.82 -4.27 74.70
N PRO A 141 5.65 -5.57 75.04
CA PRO A 141 6.75 -6.43 75.46
C PRO A 141 7.84 -6.56 74.38
N ARG A 142 9.12 -6.41 74.77
CA ARG A 142 10.27 -6.43 73.84
C ARG A 142 10.31 -7.67 72.95
N ALA A 143 10.04 -8.86 73.51
CA ALA A 143 10.05 -10.10 72.74
C ALA A 143 8.96 -10.16 71.65
N GLU A 144 7.83 -9.48 71.85
CA GLU A 144 6.74 -9.36 70.87
C GLU A 144 7.11 -8.37 69.76
N LEU A 145 7.73 -7.23 70.15
CA LEU A 145 8.26 -6.23 69.22
C LEU A 145 9.34 -6.82 68.30
N ASP A 146 10.29 -7.57 68.86
CA ASP A 146 11.39 -8.18 68.10
C ASP A 146 10.87 -9.20 67.08
N LYS A 147 9.87 -10.01 67.45
CA LYS A 147 9.22 -10.96 66.54
C LYS A 147 8.53 -10.25 65.39
N ARG A 148 7.70 -9.24 65.69
CA ARG A 148 6.97 -8.46 64.67
C ARG A 148 7.91 -7.72 63.73
N ARG A 149 9.01 -7.17 64.26
CA ARG A 149 10.04 -6.51 63.45
C ARG A 149 10.70 -7.49 62.48
N ALA A 150 11.10 -8.66 62.96
CA ALA A 150 11.71 -9.69 62.12
C ALA A 150 10.76 -10.19 61.01
N GLU A 151 9.46 -10.26 61.28
CA GLU A 151 8.44 -10.62 60.27
C GLU A 151 8.32 -9.53 59.20
N LEU A 152 8.17 -8.26 59.60
CA LEU A 152 8.06 -7.15 58.65
C LEU A 152 9.34 -6.96 57.82
N ASP A 153 10.52 -7.13 58.42
CA ASP A 153 11.80 -7.07 57.71
C ASP A 153 11.93 -8.19 56.66
N ARG A 154 11.40 -9.39 56.94
CA ARG A 154 11.34 -10.48 55.95
C ARG A 154 10.39 -10.14 54.81
N ARG A 155 9.19 -9.65 55.12
CA ARG A 155 8.20 -9.25 54.13
C ARG A 155 8.70 -8.11 53.24
N LEU A 156 9.41 -7.14 53.80
CA LEU A 156 10.02 -6.06 53.04
C LEU A 156 11.02 -6.59 52.00
N LYS A 157 11.93 -7.49 52.41
CA LYS A 157 12.92 -8.10 51.52
C LYS A 157 12.27 -8.94 50.41
N GLU A 158 11.17 -9.61 50.72
CA GLU A 158 10.40 -10.37 49.74
C GLU A 158 9.78 -9.45 48.69
N LEU A 159 9.10 -8.39 49.12
CA LEU A 159 8.51 -7.40 48.22
C LEU A 159 9.56 -6.67 47.37
N GLU A 160 10.74 -6.37 47.93
CA GLU A 160 11.86 -5.78 47.20
C GLU A 160 12.36 -6.71 46.07
N ARG A 161 12.48 -8.02 46.35
CA ARG A 161 12.82 -9.02 45.33
C ARG A 161 11.76 -9.11 44.25
N GLU A 162 10.47 -9.11 44.61
CA GLU A 162 9.39 -9.12 43.63
C GLU A 162 9.41 -7.88 42.72
N VAL A 163 9.77 -6.71 43.27
CA VAL A 163 9.95 -5.49 42.49
C VAL A 163 11.13 -5.61 41.51
N ASP A 164 12.24 -6.22 41.93
CA ASP A 164 13.42 -6.39 41.06
C ASP A 164 13.15 -7.39 39.94
N LEU A 165 12.47 -8.51 40.25
CA LEU A 165 11.98 -9.46 39.25
C LEU A 165 11.02 -8.80 38.26
N ALA A 166 10.09 -7.96 38.75
CA ALA A 166 9.16 -7.21 37.90
C ALA A 166 9.85 -6.13 37.05
N ARG A 167 11.08 -5.72 37.41
CA ARG A 167 11.93 -4.80 36.64
C ARG A 167 12.87 -5.54 35.67
N GLY A 168 12.92 -6.87 35.72
CA GLY A 168 13.83 -7.69 34.91
C GLY A 168 15.30 -7.54 35.33
N LYS A 169 15.56 -7.31 36.62
CA LYS A 169 16.91 -7.27 37.20
C LYS A 169 17.22 -8.52 38.02
#